data_AF-A0A7K4IK99-F1
#
_entry.id   AF-A0A7K4IK99-F1
#
_cell.length_a   1.000
_cell.length_b   1.000
_cell.length_c   1.000
_cell.angle_alpha   90.00
_cell.angle_beta   90.00
_cell.angle_gamma   90.00
#
_symmetry.space_group_name_H-M   'P 1'
#
loop_
_entity.id
_entity.type
_entity.pdbx_description
1 polymer ?
#
loop_
_entity_poly.entity_id
_entity_poly.type
_entity_poly.pdbx_seq_one_letter_code
_entity_poly.pdbx_strand_id
1 'polypeptide(L)'
;MEGKIKPVDETLITRAIIKKAAEDWIEFSDCDAVVVGAGPAGLTASIYLARSGLKTLLLERRLSFGGGIGGGGMSLHKIVVESPTDDILREFGCKLEMVEDGVYTVDAAAMMAKLAAGAVDAGVKIILGVSVDDLVFRDSPLRIVGVVIQWSSVTMAGLHVDPLPIKSKAVIDCTGHDAEVLSVASRKLHELKMSIPGEKSMWASLGEKLIVENTGEVCLGLYVAGMAVAALHQTPRMGPLFGGMLLSGKKVAELVAKKVKVHKR
;
A
#
# COMPACT_ATOMS: atom_id res chain seq x y z
N MET A 1 24.24 -36.77 3.47
CA MET A 1 23.12 -36.99 2.52
C MET A 1 23.53 -36.36 1.20
N GLU A 2 23.74 -37.15 0.15
CA GLU A 2 23.88 -36.62 -1.21
C GLU A 2 22.54 -35.98 -1.59
N GLY A 3 22.45 -34.65 -1.53
CA GLY A 3 21.24 -33.90 -1.85
C GLY A 3 20.97 -33.95 -3.36
N LYS A 4 20.38 -35.04 -3.86
CA LYS A 4 19.89 -35.10 -5.24
C LYS A 4 18.56 -34.33 -5.33
N ILE A 5 18.56 -33.28 -6.14
CA ILE A 5 17.36 -32.50 -6.45
C ILE A 5 16.39 -33.39 -7.25
N LYS A 6 15.10 -33.35 -6.92
CA LYS A 6 14.06 -34.09 -7.63
C LYS A 6 13.85 -33.49 -9.04
N PRO A 7 13.89 -34.28 -10.13
CA PRO A 7 13.54 -33.78 -11.46
C PRO A 7 12.05 -33.41 -11.53
N VAL A 8 11.72 -32.33 -12.25
CA VAL A 8 10.36 -31.81 -12.42
C VAL A 8 10.08 -31.59 -13.90
N ASP A 9 8.95 -32.09 -14.38
CA ASP A 9 8.48 -31.98 -15.77
C ASP A 9 7.97 -30.56 -16.08
N GLU A 10 8.25 -30.04 -17.28
CA GLU A 10 7.88 -28.69 -17.71
C GLU A 10 6.36 -28.45 -17.72
N THR A 11 5.57 -29.47 -18.02
CA THR A 11 4.09 -29.41 -17.98
C THR A 11 3.61 -29.23 -16.56
N LEU A 12 4.25 -29.90 -15.59
CA LEU A 12 3.91 -29.74 -14.17
C LEU A 12 4.21 -28.32 -13.68
N ILE A 13 5.36 -27.75 -14.06
CA ILE A 13 5.74 -26.36 -13.71
C ILE A 13 4.66 -25.40 -14.21
N THR A 14 4.31 -25.48 -15.49
CA THR A 14 3.34 -24.59 -16.14
C THR A 14 1.95 -24.72 -15.50
N ARG A 15 1.45 -25.96 -15.35
CA ARG A 15 0.14 -26.21 -14.75
C ARG A 15 0.06 -25.73 -13.31
N ALA A 16 1.12 -25.96 -12.53
CA ALA A 16 1.16 -25.54 -11.14
C ALA A 16 1.05 -24.01 -11.02
N ILE A 17 1.86 -23.26 -11.78
CA ILE A 17 1.88 -21.80 -11.72
C ILE A 17 0.55 -21.21 -12.20
N ILE A 18 0.04 -21.62 -13.37
CA ILE A 18 -1.23 -21.09 -13.90
C ILE A 18 -2.37 -21.37 -12.92
N LYS A 19 -2.49 -22.60 -12.44
CA LYS A 19 -3.56 -22.99 -11.54
C LYS A 19 -3.50 -22.23 -10.22
N LYS A 20 -2.33 -22.16 -9.57
CA LYS A 20 -2.19 -21.48 -8.28
C LYS A 20 -2.36 -19.96 -8.38
N ALA A 21 -1.85 -19.34 -9.44
CA ALA A 21 -2.10 -17.93 -9.70
C ALA A 21 -3.58 -17.64 -9.96
N ALA A 22 -4.27 -18.48 -10.74
CA ALA A 22 -5.70 -18.33 -10.99
C ALA A 22 -6.53 -18.55 -9.72
N GLU A 23 -6.17 -19.50 -8.86
CA GLU A 23 -6.80 -19.70 -7.54
C GLU A 23 -6.71 -18.42 -6.69
N ASP A 24 -5.53 -17.79 -6.61
CA ASP A 24 -5.35 -16.52 -5.90
C ASP A 24 -6.24 -15.40 -6.49
N TRP A 25 -6.29 -15.26 -7.82
CA TRP A 25 -7.12 -14.24 -8.47
C TRP A 25 -8.62 -14.46 -8.25
N ILE A 26 -9.09 -15.71 -8.33
CA ILE A 26 -10.48 -16.07 -8.05
C ILE A 26 -10.80 -15.76 -6.59
N GLU A 27 -9.93 -16.18 -5.67
CA GLU A 27 -10.10 -15.91 -4.25
C GLU A 27 -10.19 -14.41 -3.99
N PHE A 28 -9.26 -13.61 -4.49
CA PHE A 28 -9.18 -12.17 -4.21
C PHE A 28 -10.04 -11.29 -5.12
N SER A 29 -10.87 -11.87 -5.98
CA SER A 29 -11.89 -11.14 -6.75
C SER A 29 -12.94 -10.43 -5.87
N ASP A 30 -13.15 -10.93 -4.65
CA ASP A 30 -13.92 -10.28 -3.56
C ASP A 30 -13.12 -10.37 -2.24
N CYS A 31 -12.77 -9.22 -1.69
CA CYS A 31 -11.97 -9.11 -0.48
C CYS A 31 -12.49 -8.01 0.47
N ASP A 32 -11.99 -7.96 1.70
CA ASP A 32 -12.43 -6.93 2.65
C ASP A 32 -11.75 -5.59 2.35
N ALA A 33 -10.44 -5.59 2.04
CA ALA A 33 -9.67 -4.39 1.78
C ALA A 33 -8.68 -4.58 0.62
N VAL A 34 -8.57 -3.55 -0.22
CA VAL A 34 -7.53 -3.41 -1.25
C VAL A 34 -6.62 -2.25 -0.86
N VAL A 35 -5.32 -2.50 -0.76
CA VAL A 35 -4.29 -1.46 -0.58
C VAL A 35 -3.54 -1.28 -1.89
N VAL A 36 -3.43 -0.05 -2.37
CA VAL A 36 -2.77 0.26 -3.65
C VAL A 36 -1.45 0.97 -3.39
N GLY A 37 -0.34 0.31 -3.74
CA GLY A 37 1.04 0.75 -3.52
C GLY A 37 1.74 -0.02 -2.39
N ALA A 38 2.83 -0.72 -2.71
CA ALA A 38 3.67 -1.46 -1.76
C ALA A 38 4.77 -0.58 -1.12
N GLY A 39 4.48 0.70 -0.89
CA GLY A 39 5.36 1.60 -0.14
C GLY A 39 5.33 1.34 1.38
N PRO A 40 6.03 2.18 2.18
CA PRO A 40 6.07 2.04 3.64
C PRO A 40 4.66 2.07 4.25
N ALA A 41 3.85 3.07 3.90
CA ALA A 41 2.48 3.19 4.40
C ALA A 41 1.58 2.03 3.95
N GLY A 42 1.70 1.58 2.70
CA GLY A 42 0.88 0.50 2.15
C GLY A 42 1.20 -0.88 2.74
N LEU A 43 2.48 -1.20 2.90
CA LEU A 43 2.90 -2.42 3.60
C LEU A 43 2.43 -2.40 5.05
N THR A 44 2.65 -1.30 5.77
CA THR A 44 2.20 -1.17 7.16
C THR A 44 0.68 -1.25 7.29
N ALA A 45 -0.09 -0.56 6.44
CA ALA A 45 -1.54 -0.65 6.42
C ALA A 45 -2.01 -2.09 6.21
N SER A 46 -1.42 -2.78 5.22
CA SER A 46 -1.81 -4.15 4.89
C SER A 46 -1.58 -5.13 6.05
N ILE A 47 -0.45 -4.99 6.74
CA ILE A 47 -0.13 -5.82 7.91
C ILE A 47 -1.20 -5.67 9.00
N TYR A 48 -1.51 -4.43 9.39
CA TYR A 48 -2.46 -4.18 10.49
C TYR A 48 -3.91 -4.48 10.07
N LEU A 49 -4.27 -4.35 8.79
CA LEU A 49 -5.56 -4.81 8.25
C LEU A 49 -5.69 -6.34 8.35
N ALA A 50 -4.67 -7.07 7.90
CA ALA A 50 -4.67 -8.53 7.91
C ALA A 50 -4.62 -9.10 9.33
N ARG A 51 -3.82 -8.50 10.25
CA ARG A 51 -3.83 -8.83 11.68
C ARG A 51 -5.17 -8.54 12.35
N SER A 52 -5.93 -7.60 11.80
CA SER A 52 -7.31 -7.37 12.21
C SER A 52 -8.27 -8.44 11.66
N GLY A 53 -7.82 -9.46 10.93
CA GLY A 53 -8.66 -10.52 10.38
C GLY A 53 -9.46 -10.08 9.15
N LEU A 54 -8.99 -9.05 8.44
CA LEU A 54 -9.56 -8.65 7.15
C LEU A 54 -8.82 -9.36 6.01
N LYS A 55 -9.57 -9.90 5.06
CA LYS A 55 -9.00 -10.43 3.82
C LYS A 55 -8.44 -9.28 2.99
N THR A 56 -7.12 -9.17 2.94
CA THR A 56 -6.41 -7.98 2.44
C THR A 56 -5.60 -8.31 1.20
N LEU A 57 -5.87 -7.58 0.12
CA LEU A 57 -5.10 -7.59 -1.14
C LEU A 57 -4.24 -6.33 -1.22
N LEU A 58 -2.94 -6.49 -1.46
CA LEU A 58 -2.04 -5.39 -1.78
C LEU A 58 -1.64 -5.48 -3.26
N LEU A 59 -1.81 -4.38 -3.99
CA LEU A 59 -1.46 -4.26 -5.41
C LEU A 59 -0.30 -3.28 -5.58
N GLU A 60 0.70 -3.63 -6.40
CA GLU A 60 1.85 -2.79 -6.70
C GLU A 60 2.17 -2.83 -8.18
N ARG A 61 2.38 -1.64 -8.77
CA ARG A 61 2.63 -1.48 -10.20
C ARG A 61 4.00 -2.01 -10.62
N ARG A 62 5.00 -2.00 -9.74
CA ARG A 62 6.35 -2.50 -10.00
C ARG A 62 6.45 -4.00 -9.70
N LEU A 63 7.51 -4.64 -10.20
CA LEU A 63 7.86 -6.03 -9.88
C LEU A 63 8.62 -6.18 -8.57
N SER A 64 8.61 -5.14 -7.74
CA SER A 64 9.20 -5.12 -6.41
C SER A 64 8.36 -4.27 -5.47
N PHE A 65 8.34 -4.66 -4.20
CA PHE A 65 7.80 -3.83 -3.13
C PHE A 65 8.80 -2.75 -2.70
N GLY A 66 8.38 -1.89 -1.78
CA GLY A 66 9.21 -0.89 -1.11
C GLY A 66 8.94 0.54 -1.55
N GLY A 67 8.35 0.76 -2.72
CA GLY A 67 8.02 2.11 -3.22
C GLY A 67 9.23 3.05 -3.12
N GLY A 68 9.07 4.16 -2.39
CA GLY A 68 10.10 5.17 -2.15
C GLY A 68 11.18 4.81 -1.12
N ILE A 69 11.15 3.63 -0.49
CA ILE A 69 12.16 3.22 0.51
C ILE A 69 13.52 2.95 -0.16
N GLY A 70 13.53 2.28 -1.31
CA GLY A 70 14.72 1.57 -1.81
C GLY A 70 15.96 2.42 -2.10
N GLY A 71 15.79 3.70 -2.45
CA GLY A 71 16.91 4.61 -2.71
C GLY A 71 17.45 5.29 -1.45
N GLY A 72 16.84 5.09 -0.29
CA GLY A 72 17.10 5.86 0.93
C GLY A 72 17.09 7.38 0.68
N GLY A 73 18.01 8.10 1.33
CA GLY A 73 18.18 9.54 1.12
C GLY A 73 19.25 9.85 0.09
N MET A 74 18.88 10.41 -1.08
CA MET A 74 19.84 10.80 -2.13
C MET A 74 20.73 9.63 -2.59
N SER A 75 20.16 8.42 -2.75
CA SER A 75 20.89 7.18 -3.06
C SER A 75 21.85 6.69 -1.97
N LEU A 76 21.81 7.29 -0.79
CA LEU A 76 22.43 6.75 0.42
C LEU A 76 21.44 5.78 1.06
N HIS A 77 21.86 4.53 1.25
CA HIS A 77 21.03 3.39 1.66
C HIS A 77 20.48 3.45 3.09
N LYS A 78 20.48 4.63 3.73
CA LYS A 78 19.97 4.87 5.08
C LYS A 78 18.74 5.78 5.03
N ILE A 79 17.84 5.55 5.97
CA ILE A 79 16.64 6.35 6.22
C ILE A 79 16.49 6.59 7.70
N VAL A 80 15.70 7.61 8.07
CA VAL A 80 15.48 8.02 9.45
C VAL A 80 14.08 7.63 9.90
N VAL A 81 13.96 7.23 11.17
CA VAL A 81 12.69 7.07 11.88
C VAL A 81 12.84 7.62 13.29
N GLU A 82 11.79 8.26 13.78
CA GLU A 82 11.71 8.85 15.10
C GLU A 82 10.74 8.09 16.02
N SER A 83 10.96 8.19 17.33
CA SER A 83 10.05 7.65 18.34
C SER A 83 8.72 8.40 18.39
N PRO A 84 7.63 7.72 18.75
CA PRO A 84 7.54 6.30 19.14
C PRO A 84 7.35 5.36 17.92
N THR A 85 7.50 5.88 16.70
CA THR A 85 7.20 5.10 15.50
C THR A 85 8.20 3.99 15.23
N ASP A 86 9.43 4.15 15.73
CA ASP A 86 10.49 3.17 15.64
C ASP A 86 10.06 1.79 16.18
N ASP A 87 9.13 1.74 17.15
CA ASP A 87 8.54 0.50 17.66
C ASP A 87 7.88 -0.36 16.58
N ILE A 88 7.26 0.24 15.56
CA ILE A 88 6.68 -0.50 14.43
C ILE A 88 7.78 -1.25 13.69
N LEU A 89 8.94 -0.61 13.47
CA LEU A 89 10.05 -1.28 12.79
C LEU A 89 10.71 -2.34 13.67
N ARG A 90 10.80 -2.11 14.99
CA ARG A 90 11.26 -3.12 15.95
C ARG A 90 10.35 -4.35 15.97
N GLU A 91 9.04 -4.15 15.87
CA GLU A 91 8.06 -5.24 15.78
C GLU A 91 8.34 -6.20 14.62
N PHE A 92 8.79 -5.69 13.47
CA PHE A 92 9.20 -6.49 12.31
C PHE A 92 10.69 -6.84 12.30
N GLY A 93 11.37 -6.64 13.43
CA GLY A 93 12.74 -7.04 13.67
C GLY A 93 13.78 -6.16 13.00
N CYS A 94 13.46 -4.96 12.52
CA CYS A 94 14.46 -4.03 11.98
C CYS A 94 15.51 -3.70 13.04
N LYS A 95 16.78 -3.73 12.65
CA LYS A 95 17.89 -3.28 13.51
C LYS A 95 18.00 -1.78 13.34
N LEU A 96 17.78 -1.05 14.41
CA LEU A 96 17.80 0.41 14.44
C LEU A 96 19.07 0.88 15.13
N GLU A 97 19.77 1.84 14.53
CA GLU A 97 20.95 2.49 15.08
C GLU A 97 20.54 3.88 15.59
N MET A 98 20.69 4.14 16.88
CA MET A 98 20.35 5.43 17.48
C MET A 98 21.36 6.48 17.03
N VAL A 99 20.87 7.60 16.50
CA VAL A 99 21.68 8.76 16.10
C VAL A 99 21.68 9.80 17.22
N GLU A 100 20.51 10.04 17.79
CA GLU A 100 20.28 10.88 18.98
C GLU A 100 19.04 10.36 19.74
N ASP A 101 18.72 10.95 20.89
CA ASP A 101 17.60 10.50 21.72
C ASP A 101 16.29 10.51 20.92
N GLY A 102 15.65 9.35 20.78
CA GLY A 102 14.41 9.16 20.03
C GLY A 102 14.54 9.25 18.50
N VAL A 103 15.75 9.29 17.93
CA VAL A 103 15.96 9.32 16.47
C VAL A 103 16.92 8.21 16.04
N TYR A 104 16.48 7.42 15.08
CA TYR A 104 17.18 6.23 14.62
C TYR A 104 17.38 6.22 13.12
N THR A 105 18.42 5.51 12.68
CA THR A 105 18.60 5.13 11.29
C THR A 105 18.42 3.63 11.09
N VAL A 106 17.99 3.27 9.89
CA VAL A 106 17.86 1.88 9.45
C VAL A 106 18.28 1.78 7.99
N ASP A 107 18.76 0.60 7.62
CA ASP A 107 19.05 0.27 6.23
C ASP A 107 17.73 0.16 5.43
N ALA A 108 17.68 0.86 4.29
CA ALA A 108 16.51 0.88 3.42
C ALA A 108 16.11 -0.53 2.95
N ALA A 109 17.08 -1.39 2.62
CA ALA A 109 16.81 -2.75 2.20
C ALA A 109 16.26 -3.60 3.35
N ALA A 110 16.77 -3.38 4.57
CA ALA A 110 16.29 -4.09 5.75
C ALA A 110 14.84 -3.71 6.10
N MET A 111 14.49 -2.42 6.05
CA MET A 111 13.10 -1.97 6.27
C MET A 111 12.17 -2.56 5.21
N MET A 112 12.54 -2.46 3.93
CA MET A 112 11.76 -2.96 2.81
C MET A 112 11.48 -4.47 2.95
N ALA A 113 12.52 -5.28 3.16
CA ALA A 113 12.39 -6.73 3.25
C ALA A 113 11.55 -7.16 4.45
N LYS A 114 11.73 -6.52 5.62
CA LYS A 114 11.04 -6.89 6.85
C LYS A 114 9.58 -6.50 6.88
N LEU A 115 9.23 -5.34 6.32
CA LEU A 115 7.83 -4.97 6.14
C LEU A 115 7.13 -5.88 5.12
N ALA A 116 7.79 -6.22 4.01
CA ALA A 116 7.24 -7.16 3.04
C ALA A 116 7.02 -8.56 3.63
N ALA A 117 8.02 -9.09 4.35
CA ALA A 117 7.90 -10.36 5.07
C ALA A 117 6.76 -10.30 6.11
N GLY A 118 6.71 -9.23 6.91
CA GLY A 118 5.64 -9.03 7.88
C GLY A 118 4.24 -8.99 7.27
N ALA A 119 4.09 -8.43 6.06
CA ALA A 119 2.83 -8.43 5.32
C ALA A 119 2.44 -9.85 4.88
N VAL A 120 3.38 -10.61 4.32
CA VAL A 120 3.15 -12.01 3.92
C VAL A 120 2.79 -12.86 5.14
N ASP A 121 3.55 -12.75 6.23
CA ASP A 121 3.33 -13.50 7.47
C ASP A 121 1.99 -13.16 8.15
N ALA A 122 1.51 -11.91 7.98
CA ALA A 122 0.19 -11.49 8.43
C ALA A 122 -0.96 -12.04 7.58
N GLY A 123 -0.68 -12.69 6.44
CA GLY A 123 -1.69 -13.24 5.53
C GLY A 123 -2.14 -12.28 4.42
N VAL A 124 -1.38 -11.22 4.14
CA VAL A 124 -1.65 -10.31 3.01
C VAL A 124 -1.30 -11.02 1.71
N LYS A 125 -2.20 -10.98 0.71
CA LYS A 125 -1.83 -11.34 -0.66
C LYS A 125 -1.23 -10.11 -1.35
N ILE A 126 0.04 -10.20 -1.73
CA ILE A 126 0.73 -9.17 -2.50
C ILE A 126 0.78 -9.58 -3.97
N ILE A 127 0.28 -8.74 -4.87
CA ILE A 127 0.39 -8.92 -6.30
C ILE A 127 1.18 -7.75 -6.90
N LEU A 128 2.28 -8.10 -7.56
CA LEU A 128 3.21 -7.16 -8.19
C LEU A 128 2.93 -7.06 -9.70
N GLY A 129 3.37 -5.97 -10.33
CA GLY A 129 3.18 -5.73 -11.77
C GLY A 129 1.74 -5.39 -12.17
N VAL A 130 0.92 -4.91 -11.23
CA VAL A 130 -0.48 -4.56 -11.45
C VAL A 130 -0.73 -3.11 -11.07
N SER A 131 -1.32 -2.36 -11.99
CA SER A 131 -1.75 -0.98 -11.77
C SER A 131 -3.26 -0.93 -11.54
N VAL A 132 -3.71 0.03 -10.73
CA VAL A 132 -5.13 0.37 -10.62
C VAL A 132 -5.43 1.43 -11.66
N ASP A 133 -6.22 1.06 -12.66
CA ASP A 133 -6.59 1.91 -13.79
C ASP A 133 -7.88 2.72 -13.52
N ASP A 134 -8.81 2.13 -12.77
CA ASP A 134 -10.07 2.77 -12.40
C ASP A 134 -10.61 2.31 -11.05
N LEU A 135 -11.77 2.85 -10.66
CA LEU A 135 -12.51 2.49 -9.46
C LEU A 135 -13.86 1.88 -9.81
N VAL A 136 -14.29 0.90 -9.02
CA VAL A 136 -15.68 0.43 -9.05
C VAL A 136 -16.48 1.27 -8.05
N PHE A 137 -17.47 2.02 -8.51
CA PHE A 137 -18.31 2.85 -7.65
C PHE A 137 -19.79 2.43 -7.69
N ARG A 138 -20.55 2.88 -6.69
CA ARG A 138 -22.02 2.85 -6.67
C ARG A 138 -22.51 4.24 -6.32
N ASP A 139 -23.66 4.59 -6.87
CA ASP A 139 -24.36 5.83 -6.55
C ASP A 139 -25.48 5.55 -5.52
N SER A 140 -25.93 6.60 -4.82
CA SER A 140 -27.04 6.60 -3.85
C SER A 140 -26.90 5.63 -2.64
N PRO A 141 -25.98 5.88 -1.68
CA PRO A 141 -25.03 6.99 -1.66
C PRO A 141 -23.78 6.66 -2.48
N LEU A 142 -23.11 7.71 -2.98
CA LEU A 142 -21.83 7.59 -3.66
C LEU A 142 -20.81 6.86 -2.76
N ARG A 143 -20.28 5.75 -3.26
CA ARG A 143 -19.29 4.93 -2.56
C ARG A 143 -18.40 4.17 -3.52
N ILE A 144 -17.15 3.97 -3.13
CA ILE A 144 -16.21 3.06 -3.79
C ILE A 144 -16.42 1.66 -3.23
N VAL A 145 -16.49 0.67 -4.12
CA VAL A 145 -16.75 -0.75 -3.81
C VAL A 145 -15.72 -1.68 -4.45
N GLY A 146 -14.57 -1.14 -4.86
CA GLY A 146 -13.52 -1.90 -5.52
C GLY A 146 -12.62 -1.06 -6.41
N VAL A 147 -11.69 -1.75 -7.05
CA VAL A 147 -10.73 -1.21 -8.01
C VAL A 147 -10.88 -1.91 -9.36
N VAL A 148 -10.42 -1.27 -10.42
CA VAL A 148 -10.28 -1.85 -11.75
C VAL A 148 -8.78 -1.93 -12.04
N ILE A 149 -8.31 -3.13 -12.34
CA ILE A 149 -6.88 -3.45 -12.41
C ILE A 149 -6.44 -3.80 -13.83
N GLN A 150 -5.20 -3.45 -14.15
CA GLN A 150 -4.53 -3.81 -15.39
C GLN A 150 -3.09 -4.22 -15.11
N TRP A 151 -2.54 -5.15 -15.89
CA TRP A 151 -1.12 -5.43 -15.87
C TRP A 151 -0.34 -4.16 -16.26
N SER A 152 0.62 -3.77 -15.43
CA SER A 152 1.43 -2.58 -15.71
C SER A 152 2.13 -2.68 -17.07
N SER A 153 2.50 -3.88 -17.50
CA SER A 153 3.12 -4.13 -18.81
C SER A 153 2.20 -3.83 -19.99
N VAL A 154 0.89 -4.06 -19.86
CA VAL A 154 -0.10 -3.75 -20.90
C VAL A 154 -0.19 -2.23 -21.09
N THR A 155 -0.29 -1.48 -19.99
CA THR A 155 -0.30 -0.01 -20.00
C THR A 155 1.01 0.55 -20.55
N MET A 156 2.16 0.01 -20.12
CA MET A 156 3.48 0.42 -20.61
C MET A 156 3.68 0.17 -22.11
N ALA A 157 3.11 -0.91 -22.64
CA ALA A 157 3.19 -1.26 -24.04
C ALA A 157 2.15 -0.52 -24.91
N GLY A 158 1.23 0.26 -24.30
CA GLY A 158 0.16 0.95 -25.02
C GLY A 158 -0.83 0.00 -25.70
N LEU A 159 -1.00 -1.21 -25.16
CA LEU A 159 -1.91 -2.21 -25.73
C LEU A 159 -3.37 -1.90 -25.35
N HIS A 160 -4.28 -2.15 -26.28
CA HIS A 160 -5.72 -2.02 -26.04
C HIS A 160 -6.29 -3.34 -25.52
N VAL A 161 -6.26 -3.50 -24.20
CA VAL A 161 -6.83 -4.65 -23.48
C VAL A 161 -7.69 -4.11 -22.34
N ASP A 162 -8.93 -4.59 -22.23
CA ASP A 162 -9.82 -4.18 -21.15
C ASP A 162 -9.29 -4.64 -19.78
N PRO A 163 -9.44 -3.80 -18.73
CA PRO A 163 -9.06 -4.15 -17.37
C PRO A 163 -10.14 -4.99 -16.66
N LEU A 164 -9.82 -5.52 -15.47
CA LEU A 164 -10.73 -6.34 -14.68
C LEU A 164 -11.11 -5.69 -13.33
N PRO A 165 -12.37 -5.77 -12.87
CA PRO A 165 -12.76 -5.26 -11.56
C PRO A 165 -12.44 -6.27 -10.43
N ILE A 166 -12.03 -5.74 -9.28
CA ILE A 166 -11.90 -6.45 -8.00
C ILE A 166 -12.80 -5.74 -6.99
N LYS A 167 -13.68 -6.48 -6.33
CA LYS A 167 -14.61 -5.93 -5.34
C LYS A 167 -13.97 -5.88 -3.96
N SER A 168 -14.23 -4.78 -3.25
CA SER A 168 -13.82 -4.63 -1.85
C SER A 168 -14.75 -3.74 -1.03
N LYS A 169 -14.61 -3.79 0.29
CA LYS A 169 -15.34 -2.89 1.22
C LYS A 169 -14.56 -1.60 1.50
N ALA A 170 -13.24 -1.66 1.35
CA ALA A 170 -12.34 -0.53 1.49
C ALA A 170 -11.25 -0.58 0.42
N VAL A 171 -10.96 0.58 -0.18
CA VAL A 171 -9.81 0.84 -1.03
C VAL A 171 -8.94 1.88 -0.32
N ILE A 172 -7.65 1.59 -0.13
CA ILE A 172 -6.70 2.48 0.52
C ILE A 172 -5.67 2.94 -0.53
N ASP A 173 -5.66 4.23 -0.83
CA ASP A 173 -4.63 4.85 -1.66
C ASP A 173 -3.35 5.06 -0.84
N CYS A 174 -2.33 4.26 -1.15
CA CYS A 174 -0.97 4.35 -0.64
C CYS A 174 0.05 4.55 -1.78
N THR A 175 -0.38 5.13 -2.90
CA THR A 175 0.44 5.29 -4.13
C THR A 175 1.47 6.42 -4.04
N GLY A 176 1.56 7.06 -2.88
CA GLY A 176 2.56 8.08 -2.60
C GLY A 176 2.19 9.43 -3.18
N HIS A 177 3.19 10.18 -3.64
CA HIS A 177 3.07 11.56 -4.09
C HIS A 177 2.06 11.75 -5.24
N ASP A 178 1.94 10.76 -6.12
CA ASP A 178 1.08 10.84 -7.29
C ASP A 178 -0.41 10.67 -6.96
N ALA A 179 -0.72 10.10 -5.79
CA ALA A 179 -2.08 9.80 -5.34
C ALA A 179 -2.96 9.26 -6.48
N GLU A 180 -2.47 8.23 -7.17
CA GLU A 180 -2.99 7.77 -8.46
C GLU A 180 -4.47 7.37 -8.35
N VAL A 181 -4.87 6.71 -7.26
CA VAL A 181 -6.25 6.27 -7.05
C VAL A 181 -7.16 7.47 -6.78
N LEU A 182 -6.73 8.39 -5.91
CA LEU A 182 -7.45 9.63 -5.67
C LEU A 182 -7.54 10.51 -6.92
N SER A 183 -6.49 10.54 -7.74
CA SER A 183 -6.46 11.28 -9.00
C SER A 183 -7.47 10.72 -10.00
N VAL A 184 -7.61 9.39 -10.08
CA VAL A 184 -8.69 8.74 -10.84
C VAL A 184 -10.06 9.16 -10.31
N ALA A 185 -10.28 9.05 -8.99
CA ALA A 185 -11.54 9.41 -8.35
C ALA A 185 -11.92 10.89 -8.60
N SER A 186 -10.99 11.81 -8.39
CA SER A 186 -11.18 13.26 -8.60
C SER A 186 -11.53 13.60 -10.06
N ARG A 187 -10.87 12.94 -11.03
CA ARG A 187 -11.12 13.18 -12.45
C ARG A 187 -12.43 12.59 -12.96
N LYS A 188 -12.85 11.42 -12.47
CA LYS A 188 -13.99 10.66 -13.03
C LYS A 188 -15.28 10.75 -12.22
N LEU A 189 -15.20 11.07 -10.92
CA LEU A 189 -16.34 11.14 -10.00
C LEU A 189 -16.50 12.57 -9.48
N HIS A 190 -17.04 13.45 -10.33
CA HIS A 190 -17.15 14.89 -10.05
C HIS A 190 -18.01 15.22 -8.82
N GLU A 191 -18.90 14.31 -8.44
CA GLU A 191 -19.76 14.37 -7.26
C GLU A 191 -18.96 14.42 -5.95
N LEU A 192 -17.72 13.88 -5.95
CA LEU A 192 -16.82 13.96 -4.80
C LEU A 192 -16.34 15.38 -4.50
N LYS A 193 -16.41 16.30 -5.49
CA LYS A 193 -15.90 17.68 -5.38
C LYS A 193 -14.48 17.74 -4.80
N MET A 194 -13.68 16.74 -5.14
CA MET A 194 -12.31 16.55 -4.66
C MET A 194 -11.33 17.05 -5.71
N SER A 195 -10.29 17.76 -5.28
CA SER A 195 -9.13 18.12 -6.10
C SER A 195 -7.87 17.51 -5.50
N ILE A 196 -6.90 17.17 -6.36
CA ILE A 196 -5.58 16.66 -5.97
C ILE A 196 -4.53 17.71 -6.34
N PRO A 197 -4.33 18.72 -5.48
CA PRO A 197 -3.43 19.82 -5.79
C PRO A 197 -1.93 19.48 -5.68
N GLY A 198 -1.58 18.32 -5.13
CA GLY A 198 -0.19 17.91 -4.88
C GLY A 198 0.34 18.40 -3.54
N GLU A 199 1.55 17.98 -3.17
CA GLU A 199 2.18 18.38 -1.91
C GLU A 199 2.81 19.79 -1.94
N LYS A 200 3.12 20.33 -0.75
CA LYS A 200 3.98 21.53 -0.61
C LYS A 200 5.47 21.16 -0.53
N SER A 201 6.31 22.19 -0.62
CA SER A 201 7.74 22.10 -0.32
C SER A 201 8.03 21.55 1.08
N MET A 202 9.28 21.18 1.33
CA MET A 202 9.67 20.41 2.50
C MET A 202 9.58 21.21 3.82
N TRP A 203 8.89 20.63 4.79
CA TRP A 203 8.96 20.99 6.21
C TRP A 203 8.71 19.70 6.99
N ALA A 204 9.80 19.00 7.35
CA ALA A 204 9.71 17.60 7.76
C ALA A 204 8.83 17.34 8.99
N SER A 205 9.07 18.06 10.08
CA SER A 205 8.29 17.89 11.31
C SER A 205 6.81 18.19 11.14
N LEU A 206 6.47 19.24 10.38
CA LEU A 206 5.08 19.57 10.07
C LEU A 206 4.45 18.54 9.11
N GLY A 207 5.21 18.08 8.12
CA GLY A 207 4.77 17.07 7.15
C GLY A 207 4.41 15.75 7.82
N GLU A 208 5.29 15.20 8.66
CA GLU A 208 5.04 13.95 9.41
C GLU A 208 3.76 14.06 10.24
N LYS A 209 3.62 15.14 11.00
CA LYS A 209 2.44 15.41 11.82
C LYS A 209 1.16 15.47 10.98
N LEU A 210 1.14 16.33 9.96
CA LEU A 210 -0.06 16.56 9.15
C LEU A 210 -0.48 15.33 8.36
N ILE A 211 0.47 14.49 7.92
CA ILE A 211 0.13 13.26 7.21
C ILE A 211 -0.58 12.29 8.14
N VAL A 212 -0.08 12.07 9.36
CA VAL A 212 -0.76 11.21 10.33
C VAL A 212 -2.12 11.80 10.70
N GLU A 213 -2.23 13.11 10.92
CA GLU A 213 -3.50 13.77 11.28
C GLU A 213 -4.57 13.63 10.18
N ASN A 214 -4.20 13.86 8.92
CA ASN A 214 -5.13 13.86 7.79
C ASN A 214 -5.32 12.48 7.14
N THR A 215 -4.61 11.45 7.58
CA THR A 215 -4.87 10.06 7.18
C THR A 215 -6.28 9.65 7.59
N GLY A 216 -7.07 9.10 6.66
CA GLY A 216 -8.43 8.69 6.96
C GLY A 216 -9.28 8.35 5.74
N GLU A 217 -10.59 8.38 5.95
CA GLU A 217 -11.60 8.16 4.91
C GLU A 217 -11.80 9.44 4.10
N VAL A 218 -11.73 9.32 2.77
CA VAL A 218 -11.95 10.41 1.82
C VAL A 218 -13.42 10.46 1.41
N CYS A 219 -13.98 9.31 1.09
CA CYS A 219 -15.41 9.10 0.89
C CYS A 219 -15.77 7.66 1.27
N LEU A 220 -17.05 7.29 1.23
CA LEU A 220 -17.46 5.94 1.59
C LEU A 220 -16.69 4.88 0.79
N GLY A 221 -15.93 4.05 1.49
CA GLY A 221 -15.14 2.96 0.90
C GLY A 221 -13.79 3.36 0.31
N LEU A 222 -13.40 4.64 0.33
CA LEU A 222 -12.11 5.14 -0.15
C LEU A 222 -11.35 5.84 0.97
N TYR A 223 -10.12 5.41 1.18
CA TYR A 223 -9.23 5.87 2.24
C TYR A 223 -7.88 6.29 1.66
N VAL A 224 -7.13 7.08 2.42
CA VAL A 224 -5.81 7.58 2.03
C VAL A 224 -4.81 7.45 3.16
N ALA A 225 -3.57 7.08 2.82
CA ALA A 225 -2.44 7.02 3.73
C ALA A 225 -1.10 7.34 3.03
N GLY A 226 -0.07 7.63 3.84
CA GLY A 226 1.25 8.02 3.37
C GLY A 226 1.26 9.35 2.62
N MET A 227 2.18 9.48 1.65
CA MET A 227 2.31 10.73 0.88
C MET A 227 1.10 11.07 0.00
N ALA A 228 0.20 10.12 -0.26
CA ALA A 228 -1.07 10.42 -0.95
C ALA A 228 -1.94 11.38 -0.12
N VAL A 229 -1.80 11.37 1.21
CA VAL A 229 -2.42 12.35 2.12
C VAL A 229 -1.92 13.76 1.80
N ALA A 230 -0.61 13.91 1.58
CA ALA A 230 -0.01 15.21 1.29
C ALA A 230 -0.49 15.77 -0.04
N ALA A 231 -0.68 14.90 -1.05
CA ALA A 231 -1.19 15.29 -2.35
C ALA A 231 -2.66 15.75 -2.30
N LEU A 232 -3.48 15.11 -1.46
CA LEU A 232 -4.89 15.48 -1.26
C LEU A 232 -5.04 16.77 -0.44
N HIS A 233 -4.31 16.88 0.67
CA HIS A 233 -4.49 17.96 1.65
C HIS A 233 -3.47 19.10 1.52
N GLN A 234 -2.62 19.05 0.50
CA GLN A 234 -1.59 20.06 0.25
C GLN A 234 -0.65 20.30 1.46
N THR A 235 -0.22 19.21 2.11
CA THR A 235 0.70 19.28 3.26
C THR A 235 2.16 19.31 2.78
N PRO A 236 3.11 19.78 3.61
CA PRO A 236 4.54 19.66 3.31
C PRO A 236 4.99 18.19 3.21
N ARG A 237 6.01 17.94 2.39
CA ARG A 237 6.76 16.67 2.39
C ARG A 237 7.83 16.63 3.49
N MET A 238 8.29 15.42 3.86
CA MET A 238 9.29 15.22 4.92
C MET A 238 10.68 14.74 4.48
N GLY A 239 10.83 14.25 3.26
CA GLY A 239 12.11 13.69 2.81
C GLY A 239 12.33 12.27 3.34
N PRO A 240 13.58 11.85 3.64
CA PRO A 240 13.90 10.47 4.03
C PRO A 240 13.62 10.17 5.52
N LEU A 241 12.51 10.70 6.03
CA LEU A 241 11.97 10.44 7.37
C LEU A 241 10.66 9.66 7.21
N PHE A 242 10.52 8.54 7.93
CA PHE A 242 9.48 7.54 7.62
C PHE A 242 8.50 7.28 8.76
N GLY A 243 8.56 8.00 9.88
CA GLY A 243 7.65 7.81 11.01
C GLY A 243 6.19 8.04 10.62
N GLY A 244 5.89 9.18 10.01
CA GLY A 244 4.55 9.55 9.55
C GLY A 244 4.00 8.56 8.52
N MET A 245 4.83 7.95 7.67
CA MET A 245 4.39 6.91 6.74
C MET A 245 3.89 5.66 7.47
N LEU A 246 4.66 5.18 8.45
CA LEU A 246 4.35 3.97 9.21
C LEU A 246 3.12 4.18 10.10
N LEU A 247 3.06 5.30 10.83
CA LEU A 247 1.91 5.66 11.66
C LEU A 247 0.65 5.90 10.84
N SER A 248 0.78 6.56 9.67
CA SER A 248 -0.33 6.72 8.73
C SER A 248 -0.88 5.37 8.27
N GLY A 249 -0.01 4.44 7.86
CA GLY A 249 -0.42 3.09 7.49
C GLY A 249 -1.16 2.35 8.62
N LYS A 250 -0.63 2.42 9.85
CA LYS A 250 -1.28 1.82 11.03
C LYS A 250 -2.64 2.47 11.33
N LYS A 251 -2.72 3.79 11.33
CA LYS A 251 -3.95 4.55 11.61
C LYS A 251 -5.05 4.21 10.61
N VAL A 252 -4.76 4.18 9.31
CA VAL A 252 -5.80 3.86 8.31
C VAL A 252 -6.30 2.43 8.45
N ALA A 253 -5.42 1.49 8.80
CA ALA A 253 -5.80 0.10 9.05
C ALA A 253 -6.78 -0.03 10.23
N GLU A 254 -6.51 0.68 11.33
CA GLU A 254 -7.39 0.70 12.51
C GLU A 254 -8.77 1.30 12.20
N LEU A 255 -8.80 2.40 11.45
CA LEU A 255 -10.05 3.05 11.00
C LEU A 255 -10.88 2.12 10.12
N VAL A 256 -10.27 1.49 9.12
CA VAL A 256 -10.92 0.53 8.22
C VAL A 256 -11.40 -0.69 8.99
N ALA A 257 -10.58 -1.26 9.87
CA ALA A 257 -10.94 -2.43 10.68
C ALA A 257 -12.16 -2.14 11.57
N LYS A 258 -12.21 -0.96 12.20
CA LYS A 258 -13.38 -0.53 12.99
C LYS A 258 -14.63 -0.44 12.11
N LYS A 259 -14.55 0.15 10.92
CA LYS A 259 -15.72 0.35 10.05
C LYS A 259 -16.20 -0.95 9.40
N VAL A 260 -15.29 -1.76 8.87
CA VAL A 260 -15.63 -3.00 8.13
C VAL A 260 -16.14 -4.09 9.06
N LYS A 261 -15.61 -4.24 10.28
CA LYS A 261 -16.07 -5.27 11.24
C LYS A 261 -17.46 -4.99 11.80
N VAL A 262 -17.83 -3.73 11.99
CA VAL A 262 -19.17 -3.36 12.47
C VAL A 262 -20.27 -3.84 11.49
N HIS A 263 -19.96 -3.93 10.20
CA HIS A 263 -20.88 -4.41 9.17
C HIS A 263 -20.84 -5.93 8.93
N LYS A 264 -20.05 -6.70 9.71
CA LYS A 264 -20.05 -8.17 9.69
C LYS A 264 -20.92 -8.79 10.81
N ARG A 265 -21.44 -7.98 11.74
CA ARG A 265 -22.41 -8.39 12.77
C ARG A 265 -23.81 -7.99 12.35
#